data_AF-A0A554SP18-F1
#
_entry.id   AF-A0A554SP18-F1
#
_cell.length_a   1.000
_cell.length_b   1.000
_cell.length_c   1.000
_cell.angle_alpha   90.00
_cell.angle_beta   90.00
_cell.angle_gamma   90.00
#
_symmetry.space_group_name_H-M   'P 1'
#
loop_
_entity.id
_entity.type
_entity.pdbx_description
1 polymer ?
#
loop_
_entity_poly.entity_id
_entity_poly.type
_entity_poly.pdbx_seq_one_letter_code
_entity_poly.pdbx_strand_id
1 'polypeptide(L)'
;MPRRIQRKREKGWRMPEGAVYVGRPTRWGNPLTELMMRRWKPEIQDHRAFAATYFRETVGNGVIGGGLGERHVWKSRPGDWWIDWSYPDWSTIRAELRGRDLACWCPLDQPCHADVLLEIANE
;
A
#
# COMPACT_ATOMS: atom_id res chain seq x y z
N MET A 1 17.32 -0.13 12.21
CA MET A 1 16.18 -0.79 11.56
C MET A 1 15.22 0.28 11.06
N PRO A 2 14.84 0.26 9.78
CA PRO A 2 13.78 1.12 9.26
C PRO A 2 12.45 0.86 9.97
N ARG A 3 11.64 1.90 10.13
CA ARG A 3 10.36 1.82 10.84
C ARG A 3 9.24 2.55 10.13
N ARG A 4 8.02 2.17 10.47
CA ARG A 4 6.81 2.88 10.04
C ARG A 4 6.62 4.14 10.87
N ILE A 5 6.26 5.23 10.19
CA ILE A 5 5.94 6.52 10.79
C ILE A 5 4.49 6.86 10.45
N GLN A 6 3.70 7.20 11.46
CA GLN A 6 2.41 7.86 11.22
C GLN A 6 2.65 9.33 10.92
N ARG A 7 2.25 9.75 9.72
CA ARG A 7 2.21 11.16 9.32
C ARG A 7 1.13 11.88 10.11
N LYS A 8 1.42 13.10 10.54
CA LYS A 8 0.52 13.93 11.35
C LYS A 8 0.30 15.31 10.71
N ARG A 9 -0.86 15.92 10.97
CA ARG A 9 -1.18 17.32 10.62
C ARG A 9 -1.12 18.23 11.85
N GLU A 10 -0.29 17.88 12.82
CA GLU A 10 -0.08 18.66 14.03
C GLU A 10 0.83 19.86 13.71
N LYS A 11 0.53 21.04 14.28
CA LYS A 11 1.35 22.25 14.10
C LYS A 11 2.78 21.96 14.56
N GLY A 12 3.76 22.28 13.70
CA GLY A 12 5.18 22.04 13.99
C GLY A 12 5.67 20.62 13.66
N TRP A 13 4.79 19.68 13.35
CA TRP A 13 5.21 18.35 12.90
C TRP A 13 5.94 18.44 11.56
N ARG A 14 7.05 17.69 11.47
CA ARG A 14 7.85 17.52 10.26
C ARG A 14 8.12 16.04 10.07
N MET A 15 8.10 15.61 8.82
CA MET A 15 8.51 14.24 8.48
C MET A 15 10.02 14.12 8.79
N PRO A 16 10.45 13.06 9.50
CA PRO A 16 11.87 12.85 9.77
C PRO A 16 12.69 12.83 8.48
N GLU A 17 13.92 13.32 8.57
CA GLU A 17 14.85 13.32 7.44
C GLU A 17 15.08 11.90 6.93
N GLY A 18 15.14 11.74 5.60
CA GLY A 18 15.32 10.44 4.95
C GLY A 18 14.08 9.55 4.88
N ALA A 19 12.99 9.86 5.61
CA ALA A 19 11.75 9.10 5.53
C ALA A 19 11.03 9.32 4.19
N VAL A 20 10.45 8.26 3.64
CA VAL A 20 9.71 8.28 2.36
C VAL A 20 8.22 8.31 2.63
N TYR A 21 7.51 9.26 2.03
CA TYR A 21 6.06 9.28 2.07
C TYR A 21 5.49 8.23 1.10
N VAL A 22 4.69 7.31 1.62
CA VAL A 22 4.10 6.20 0.85
C VAL A 22 2.56 6.27 0.78
N GLY A 23 1.98 7.47 0.89
CA GLY A 23 0.53 7.63 0.85
C GLY A 23 -0.09 7.45 -0.55
N ARG A 24 -1.43 7.43 -0.60
CA ARG A 24 -2.23 7.29 -1.84
C ARG A 24 -1.81 8.14 -3.06
N PRO A 25 -1.41 9.42 -2.94
CA PRO A 25 -1.03 10.21 -4.11
C PRO A 25 0.38 9.90 -4.64
N THR A 26 1.03 8.83 -4.15
CA THR A 26 2.37 8.41 -4.56
C THR A 26 2.30 7.05 -5.23
N ARG A 27 3.32 6.69 -6.02
CA ARG A 27 3.44 5.33 -6.61
C ARG A 27 3.55 4.20 -5.57
N TRP A 28 3.81 4.55 -4.31
CA TRP A 28 3.91 3.61 -3.20
C TRP A 28 2.60 3.49 -2.41
N GLY A 29 1.56 4.26 -2.75
CA GLY A 29 0.28 4.20 -2.07
C GLY A 29 -0.45 2.88 -2.32
N ASN A 30 -1.06 2.29 -1.29
CA ASN A 30 -1.87 1.08 -1.48
C ASN A 30 -3.01 1.35 -2.49
N PRO A 31 -3.06 0.69 -3.66
CA PRO A 31 -4.16 0.86 -4.61
C PRO A 31 -5.45 0.21 -4.11
N LEU A 32 -5.35 -0.79 -3.23
CA LEU A 32 -6.46 -1.50 -2.62
C LEU A 32 -7.11 -0.66 -1.52
N THR A 33 -8.27 -0.10 -1.81
CA THR A 33 -9.02 0.69 -0.81
C THR A 33 -9.92 -0.19 0.04
N GLU A 34 -10.19 0.24 1.27
CA GLU A 34 -11.19 -0.38 2.13
C GLU A 34 -12.56 -0.48 1.42
N LEU A 35 -12.95 0.55 0.66
CA LEU A 35 -14.19 0.56 -0.11
C LEU A 35 -14.23 -0.53 -1.19
N MET A 36 -13.13 -0.75 -1.90
CA MET A 36 -13.02 -1.85 -2.87
C MET A 36 -13.18 -3.21 -2.18
N MET A 37 -12.49 -3.39 -1.05
CA MET A 37 -12.56 -4.63 -0.28
C MET A 37 -13.96 -4.89 0.26
N ARG A 38 -14.63 -3.86 0.78
CA ARG A 38 -16.03 -3.92 1.23
C ARG A 38 -16.98 -4.38 0.12
N ARG A 39 -16.75 -3.93 -1.12
CA ARG A 39 -17.59 -4.29 -2.26
C ARG A 39 -17.30 -5.69 -2.80
N TRP A 40 -16.04 -6.11 -2.80
CA TRP A 40 -15.63 -7.40 -3.35
C TRP A 40 -15.84 -8.56 -2.37
N LYS A 41 -15.55 -8.31 -1.09
CA LYS A 41 -15.58 -9.29 0.00
C LYS A 41 -16.41 -8.76 1.17
N PRO A 42 -17.73 -8.52 0.98
CA PRO A 42 -18.59 -7.98 2.03
C PRO A 42 -18.65 -8.85 3.29
N GLU A 43 -18.35 -10.14 3.18
CA GLU A 43 -18.28 -11.11 4.28
C GLU A 43 -17.10 -10.90 5.24
N ILE A 44 -16.05 -10.18 4.80
CA ILE A 44 -14.90 -9.87 5.64
C ILE A 44 -15.29 -8.78 6.65
N GLN A 45 -14.91 -8.95 7.92
CA GLN A 45 -15.25 -7.98 8.98
C GLN A 45 -14.27 -6.80 9.02
N ASP A 46 -12.96 -7.06 8.84
CA ASP A 46 -11.92 -6.05 8.83
C ASP A 46 -11.31 -5.90 7.42
N HIS A 47 -11.95 -5.04 6.62
CA HIS A 47 -11.50 -4.74 5.26
C HIS A 47 -10.18 -3.99 5.21
N ARG A 48 -9.74 -3.33 6.29
CA ARG A 48 -8.46 -2.63 6.35
C ARG A 48 -7.33 -3.62 6.51
N ALA A 49 -7.44 -4.53 7.47
CA ALA A 49 -6.50 -5.63 7.65
C ALA A 49 -6.42 -6.48 6.38
N PHE A 50 -7.58 -6.77 5.78
CA PHE A 50 -7.64 -7.51 4.53
C PHE A 50 -6.96 -6.76 3.37
N ALA A 51 -7.20 -5.45 3.21
CA ALA A 51 -6.54 -4.66 2.17
C ALA A 51 -5.00 -4.63 2.34
N ALA A 52 -4.49 -4.58 3.57
CA ALA A 52 -3.05 -4.63 3.83
C ALA A 52 -2.46 -6.02 3.56
N THR A 53 -3.16 -7.09 3.96
CA THR A 53 -2.72 -8.47 3.73
C THR A 53 -2.75 -8.83 2.24
N TYR A 54 -3.87 -8.53 1.57
CA TYR A 54 -4.02 -8.75 0.12
C TYR A 54 -3.04 -7.91 -0.70
N PHE A 55 -2.63 -6.73 -0.18
CA PHE A 55 -1.57 -5.95 -0.79
C PHE A 55 -0.25 -6.71 -0.86
N ARG A 56 0.12 -7.47 0.18
CA ARG A 56 1.31 -8.35 0.16
C ARG A 56 1.25 -9.41 -0.93
N GLU A 57 0.10 -10.05 -1.11
CA GLU A 57 -0.09 -11.12 -2.10
C GLU A 57 -0.04 -10.59 -3.55
N THR A 58 -0.38 -9.33 -3.73
CA THR A 58 -0.54 -8.72 -5.06
C THR A 58 0.66 -7.86 -5.48
N VAL A 59 1.37 -7.27 -4.52
CA VAL A 59 2.62 -6.54 -4.78
C VAL A 59 3.70 -7.54 -5.19
N GLY A 60 4.37 -7.30 -6.33
CA GLY A 60 5.44 -8.18 -6.85
C GLY A 60 5.04 -9.11 -7.99
N ASN A 61 3.75 -9.40 -8.16
CA ASN A 61 3.25 -10.16 -9.31
C ASN A 61 3.04 -9.28 -10.55
N GLY A 62 3.48 -8.01 -10.51
CA GLY A 62 3.35 -7.04 -11.62
C GLY A 62 1.91 -6.57 -11.92
N VAL A 63 0.92 -7.17 -11.26
CA VAL A 63 -0.50 -6.83 -11.40
C VAL A 63 -1.15 -6.92 -10.04
N ILE A 64 -1.66 -5.79 -9.54
CA ILE A 64 -2.59 -5.84 -8.42
C ILE A 64 -3.95 -6.28 -8.97
N GLY A 65 -4.65 -7.22 -8.32
CA GLY A 65 -5.99 -7.64 -8.74
C GLY A 65 -6.08 -8.83 -9.71
N GLY A 66 -5.01 -9.60 -9.91
CA GLY A 66 -5.09 -10.91 -10.56
C GLY A 66 -4.64 -11.99 -9.60
N GLY A 67 -5.59 -12.71 -8.98
CA GLY A 67 -5.26 -14.01 -8.40
C GLY A 67 -4.63 -14.90 -9.47
N LEU A 68 -3.76 -15.82 -9.06
CA LEU A 68 -3.21 -16.88 -9.90
C LEU A 68 -4.30 -17.46 -10.82
N GLY A 69 -4.29 -17.07 -12.10
CA GLY A 69 -5.15 -17.64 -13.14
C GLY A 69 -6.37 -16.82 -13.59
N GLU A 70 -6.74 -15.71 -12.95
CA GLU A 70 -7.92 -14.94 -13.36
C GLU A 70 -7.60 -13.49 -13.71
N ARG A 71 -7.58 -13.19 -15.02
CA ARG A 71 -7.55 -11.83 -15.58
C ARG A 71 -8.90 -11.13 -15.38
N HIS A 72 -9.35 -10.98 -14.13
CA HIS A 72 -10.46 -10.09 -13.82
C HIS A 72 -9.94 -8.65 -13.77
N VAL A 73 -9.74 -8.06 -14.95
CA VAL A 73 -9.51 -6.62 -15.09
C VAL A 73 -10.78 -5.92 -14.62
N TRP A 74 -10.80 -5.50 -13.35
CA TRP A 74 -11.79 -4.55 -12.88
C TRP A 74 -11.56 -3.25 -13.66
N LYS A 75 -12.34 -3.06 -14.73
CA LYS A 75 -12.52 -1.76 -15.34
C LYS A 75 -13.21 -0.90 -14.29
N SER A 76 -12.41 -0.15 -13.56
CA SER A 76 -12.85 0.90 -12.67
C SER A 76 -13.83 1.81 -13.41
N ARG A 77 -14.81 2.38 -12.70
CA ARG A 77 -15.82 3.23 -13.34
C ARG A 77 -15.15 4.43 -14.03
N PRO A 78 -15.77 5.03 -15.07
CA PRO A 78 -15.35 6.33 -15.56
C PRO A 78 -15.31 7.30 -14.37
N GLY A 79 -14.13 7.82 -14.01
CA GLY A 79 -13.91 8.62 -12.79
C GLY A 79 -12.83 8.08 -11.84
N ASP A 80 -12.47 6.80 -11.92
CA ASP A 80 -11.42 6.18 -11.09
C ASP A 80 -10.04 6.34 -11.74
N TRP A 81 -9.60 7.59 -11.91
CA TRP A 81 -8.39 7.99 -12.65
C TRP A 81 -7.04 7.60 -11.99
N TRP A 82 -7.04 6.77 -10.94
CA TRP A 82 -5.87 6.53 -10.09
C TRP A 82 -5.54 5.05 -9.85
N ILE A 83 -6.32 4.12 -10.40
CA ILE A 83 -6.03 2.69 -10.22
C ILE A 83 -5.13 2.29 -11.39
N ASP A 84 -3.86 2.67 -11.27
CA ASP A 84 -2.83 1.98 -12.03
C ASP A 84 -2.65 0.60 -11.37
N TRP A 85 -3.10 -0.44 -12.06
CA TRP A 85 -2.87 -1.82 -11.63
C TRP A 85 -1.40 -2.24 -11.80
N SER A 86 -0.59 -1.42 -12.50
CA SER A 86 0.86 -1.51 -12.51
C SER A 86 1.41 -0.89 -11.21
N TYR A 87 1.85 -1.76 -10.32
CA TYR A 87 2.54 -1.36 -9.09
C TYR A 87 4.03 -1.69 -9.22
N PRO A 88 4.95 -0.89 -8.65
CA PRO A 88 6.38 -1.21 -8.66
C PRO A 88 6.66 -2.65 -8.21
N ASP A 89 7.51 -3.35 -8.95
CA ASP A 89 7.91 -4.72 -8.59
C ASP A 89 8.81 -4.73 -7.35
N TRP A 90 9.11 -5.93 -6.85
CA TRP A 90 9.94 -6.09 -5.66
C TRP A 90 11.37 -5.56 -5.84
N SER A 91 11.91 -5.63 -7.07
CA SER A 91 13.24 -5.11 -7.37
C SER A 91 13.29 -3.59 -7.17
N THR A 92 12.25 -2.89 -7.64
CA THR A 92 12.09 -1.44 -7.52
C THR A 92 11.83 -1.04 -6.07
N ILE A 93 10.99 -1.78 -5.35
CA ILE A 93 10.73 -1.57 -3.91
C ILE A 93 12.03 -1.66 -3.11
N ARG A 94 12.83 -2.71 -3.33
CA ARG A 94 14.11 -2.91 -2.63
C ARG A 94 15.12 -1.85 -3.01
N ALA A 95 15.27 -1.54 -4.29
CA ALA A 95 16.25 -0.56 -4.74
C ALA A 95 16.01 0.84 -4.13
N GLU A 96 14.74 1.21 -3.96
CA GLU A 96 14.39 2.57 -3.58
C GLU A 96 14.06 2.76 -2.09
N LEU A 97 13.49 1.75 -1.43
CA LEU A 97 13.00 1.87 -0.06
C LEU A 97 13.89 1.18 0.98
N ARG A 98 14.88 0.36 0.57
CA ARG A 98 15.77 -0.32 1.51
C ARG A 98 16.47 0.67 2.42
N GLY A 99 16.46 0.38 3.73
CA GLY A 99 17.08 1.24 4.74
C GLY A 99 16.32 2.52 5.08
N ARG A 100 15.13 2.79 4.51
CA ARG A 100 14.39 4.03 4.73
C ARG A 100 13.16 3.84 5.60
N ASP A 101 12.93 4.78 6.51
CA ASP A 101 11.66 4.88 7.25
C ASP A 101 10.52 5.21 6.29
N LEU A 102 9.35 4.59 6.48
CA LEU A 102 8.18 4.80 5.60
C LEU A 102 7.06 5.53 6.35
N ALA A 103 6.59 6.64 5.79
CA ALA A 103 5.55 7.47 6.38
C ALA A 103 4.19 7.30 5.67
N CYS A 104 3.15 7.01 6.45
CA CYS A 104 1.77 6.91 5.97
C CYS A 104 0.79 7.56 6.96
N TRP A 105 -0.43 7.86 6.55
CA TRP A 105 -1.46 8.43 7.43
C TRP A 105 -2.09 7.43 8.41
N CYS A 106 -1.93 6.14 8.16
CA CYS A 106 -2.58 5.08 8.93
C CYS A 106 -2.13 5.08 10.42
N PRO A 107 -3.05 4.89 11.39
CA PRO A 107 -2.72 4.71 12.81
C PRO A 107 -1.77 3.53 13.03
N LEU A 108 -0.78 3.70 13.91
CA LEU A 108 0.29 2.71 14.14
C LEU A 108 -0.19 1.39 14.74
N ASP A 109 -1.35 1.39 15.40
CA ASP A 109 -2.02 0.24 15.99
C ASP A 109 -2.91 -0.54 15.00
N GLN A 110 -2.90 -0.14 13.72
CA GLN A 110 -3.72 -0.73 12.66
C GLN A 110 -2.85 -1.22 11.50
N PRO A 111 -3.26 -2.28 10.79
CA PRO A 111 -2.56 -2.75 9.59
C PRO A 111 -2.39 -1.64 8.55
N CYS A 112 -1.22 -1.63 7.89
CA CYS A 112 -0.89 -0.67 6.85
C CYS A 112 -0.02 -1.32 5.77
N HIS A 113 -0.16 -0.82 4.55
CA HIS A 113 0.71 -1.22 3.44
C HIS A 113 2.16 -0.79 3.63
N ALA A 114 2.42 0.23 4.45
CA ALA A 114 3.79 0.65 4.77
C ALA A 114 4.55 -0.45 5.52
N ASP A 115 3.86 -1.27 6.32
CA ASP A 115 4.47 -2.42 7.00
C ASP A 115 4.92 -3.47 5.98
N VAL A 116 4.07 -3.76 4.99
CA VAL A 116 4.39 -4.67 3.87
C VAL A 116 5.57 -4.16 3.04
N LEU A 117 5.60 -2.86 2.72
CA LEU A 117 6.72 -2.25 1.99
C LEU A 117 8.03 -2.29 2.80
N LEU A 118 7.97 -2.08 4.11
CA LEU A 118 9.14 -2.19 4.99
C LEU A 118 9.71 -3.60 4.99
N GLU A 119 8.85 -4.61 5.04
CA GLU A 119 9.27 -6.01 4.99
C GLU A 119 9.95 -6.34 3.66
N ILE A 120 9.26 -6.11 2.54
CA ILE A 120 9.78 -6.41 1.19
C ILE A 120 11.09 -5.67 0.89
N ALA A 121 11.20 -4.41 1.32
CA ALA A 121 12.38 -3.59 1.06
C ALA A 121 13.63 -4.05 1.83
N ASN A 122 13.46 -4.71 2.97
CA ASN A 122 14.54 -5.05 3.90
C ASN A 122 14.80 -6.56 4.07
N GLU A 123 14.04 -7.42 3.40
CA GLU A 123 14.46 -8.79 3.05
C GLU A 123 15.73 -8.76 2.17
#